data_AF-A0A942DJN5-F1
#
_entry.id   AF-A0A942DJN5-F1
#
_cell.length_a   1.000
_cell.length_b   1.000
_cell.length_c   1.000
_cell.angle_alpha   90.00
_cell.angle_beta   90.00
_cell.angle_gamma   90.00
#
_symmetry.space_group_name_H-M   'P 1'
#
loop_
_entity.id
_entity.type
_entity.pdbx_description
1 polymer ?
#
loop_
_entity_poly.entity_id
_entity_poly.type
_entity_poly.pdbx_seq_one_letter_code
_entity_poly.pdbx_strand_id
1 'polypeptide(L)'
;MYKQQAEGYSQSSRETSRVNTHGDLYRKNELGQITSFSYADSDILFTFGYDNDGQLSDINSSTGWSWTKVRTPGFEGWVVRNYFERWFVSEDECDAVHVTEFGVKATGRQADKMDLPERP
;
A
#
# COMPACT_ATOMS: atom_id res chain seq x y z
N MET A 1 27.68 21.14 13.52
CA MET A 1 27.91 20.21 12.39
C MET A 1 26.95 19.03 12.55
N TYR A 2 26.08 18.81 11.54
CA TYR A 2 25.19 17.65 11.30
C TYR A 2 24.09 17.40 12.36
N LYS A 3 22.82 17.10 12.10
CA LYS A 3 21.94 16.68 10.98
C LYS A 3 20.52 16.94 11.54
N GLN A 4 19.42 17.18 10.83
CA GLN A 4 18.89 16.57 9.63
C GLN A 4 17.67 17.44 9.27
N GLN A 5 17.61 17.96 8.05
CA GLN A 5 16.35 18.45 7.49
C GLN A 5 15.40 17.27 7.38
N ALA A 6 14.36 17.25 8.20
CA ALA A 6 13.16 16.47 7.96
C ALA A 6 12.27 17.25 6.97
N GLU A 7 12.81 17.57 5.80
CA GLU A 7 12.06 18.13 4.68
C GLU A 7 11.68 16.96 3.78
N GLY A 8 10.45 16.46 3.93
CA GLY A 8 10.00 15.32 3.13
C GLY A 8 8.65 14.71 3.47
N TYR A 9 7.78 15.41 4.21
CA TYR A 9 6.34 15.09 4.18
C TYR A 9 5.59 16.40 3.96
N SER A 10 5.59 16.85 2.71
CA SER A 10 4.64 17.86 2.23
C SER A 10 3.24 17.25 2.23
N GLN A 11 2.68 17.02 3.41
CA GLN A 11 1.31 16.57 3.59
C GLN A 11 0.40 17.80 3.64
N SER A 12 0.20 18.39 2.48
CA SER A 12 -0.75 19.49 2.26
C SER A 12 -1.30 19.41 0.84
N SER A 13 -1.80 18.23 0.45
CA SER A 13 -2.70 18.05 -0.67
C SER A 13 -4.09 17.76 -0.09
N ARG A 14 -5.14 18.39 -0.64
CA ARG A 14 -6.50 18.21 -0.13
C ARG A 14 -6.92 16.75 -0.30
N GLU A 15 -6.99 16.02 0.80
CA GLU A 15 -7.56 14.67 0.80
C GLU A 15 -9.09 14.73 0.88
N THR A 16 -9.76 13.94 0.06
CA THR A 16 -11.21 13.74 0.15
C THR A 16 -11.51 12.36 0.72
N SER A 17 -12.25 12.33 1.81
CA SER A 17 -12.75 11.08 2.41
C SER A 17 -14.06 10.65 1.75
N ARG A 18 -14.20 9.36 1.45
CA ARG A 18 -15.39 8.76 0.83
C ARG A 18 -15.72 7.41 1.47
N VAL A 19 -16.97 6.99 1.33
CA VAL A 19 -17.46 5.68 1.75
C VAL A 19 -17.97 4.95 0.51
N ASN A 20 -17.55 3.70 0.30
CA ASN A 20 -17.99 2.89 -0.83
C ASN A 20 -19.37 2.25 -0.55
N THR A 21 -19.88 1.45 -1.50
CA THR A 21 -21.17 0.74 -1.38
C THR A 21 -21.23 -0.28 -0.25
N HIS A 22 -20.10 -0.63 0.34
CA HIS A 22 -19.97 -1.61 1.41
C HIS A 22 -19.74 -0.98 2.79
N GLY A 23 -19.70 0.35 2.86
CA GLY A 23 -19.37 1.06 4.11
C GLY A 23 -17.88 1.23 4.35
N ASP A 24 -17.01 0.77 3.44
CA ASP A 24 -15.57 0.92 3.60
C ASP A 24 -15.16 2.38 3.40
N LEU A 25 -14.28 2.86 4.28
CA LEU A 25 -13.79 4.22 4.26
C LEU A 25 -12.49 4.28 3.44
N TYR A 26 -12.42 5.18 2.47
CA TYR A 26 -11.19 5.43 1.74
C TYR A 26 -10.94 6.93 1.54
N ARG A 27 -9.68 7.32 1.39
CA ARG A 27 -9.27 8.69 1.10
C ARG A 27 -8.57 8.76 -0.23
N LYS A 28 -8.79 9.85 -0.97
CA LYS A 28 -8.11 10.14 -2.24
C LYS A 28 -7.36 11.46 -2.16
N ASN A 29 -6.16 11.48 -2.73
CA ASN A 29 -5.45 12.73 -2.99
C ASN A 29 -6.02 13.45 -4.23
N GLU A 30 -5.46 14.61 -4.55
CA GLU A 30 -5.88 15.44 -5.69
C GLU A 30 -5.64 14.78 -7.06
N LEU A 31 -4.71 13.81 -7.13
CA LEU A 31 -4.44 13.01 -8.33
C LEU A 31 -5.42 11.83 -8.48
N GLY A 32 -6.35 11.65 -7.55
CA GLY A 32 -7.32 10.56 -7.54
C GLY A 32 -6.78 9.23 -7.01
N GLN A 33 -5.54 9.19 -6.55
CA GLN A 33 -4.92 8.02 -5.93
C GLN A 33 -5.47 7.82 -4.52
N ILE A 34 -5.69 6.57 -4.12
CA ILE A 34 -6.19 6.25 -2.78
C ILE A 34 -5.03 6.23 -1.81
N THR A 35 -5.05 7.09 -0.80
CA THR A 35 -3.96 7.23 0.18
C THR A 35 -4.20 6.44 1.45
N SER A 36 -5.46 6.12 1.76
CA SER A 36 -5.82 5.24 2.87
C SER A 36 -7.11 4.47 2.63
N PHE A 37 -7.26 3.31 3.27
CA PHE A 37 -8.44 2.45 3.18
C PHE A 37 -8.70 1.71 4.51
N SER A 38 -9.96 1.57 4.92
CA SER A 38 -10.40 0.80 6.09
C SER A 38 -11.67 0.05 5.74
N TYR A 39 -11.70 -1.26 5.99
CA TYR A 39 -12.90 -2.06 5.80
C TYR A 39 -13.96 -1.69 6.85
N ALA A 40 -15.25 -1.73 6.48
CA ALA A 40 -16.35 -1.37 7.39
C ALA A 40 -16.36 -2.23 8.68
N ASP A 41 -16.04 -3.52 8.51
CA ASP A 41 -16.06 -4.53 9.58
C ASP A 41 -14.69 -4.73 10.23
N SER A 42 -13.74 -3.81 10.03
CA SER A 42 -12.38 -3.92 10.53
C SER A 42 -11.80 -2.58 10.98
N ASP A 43 -11.16 -2.58 12.16
CA ASP A 43 -10.39 -1.42 12.64
C ASP A 43 -8.99 -1.33 11.99
N ILE A 44 -8.72 -2.15 10.97
CA ILE A 44 -7.45 -2.14 10.26
C ILE A 44 -7.43 -1.01 9.24
N LEU A 45 -6.51 -0.06 9.45
CA LEU A 45 -6.25 1.04 8.53
C LEU A 45 -5.06 0.67 7.64
N PHE A 46 -5.27 0.74 6.33
CA PHE A 46 -4.22 0.68 5.33
C PHE A 46 -3.85 2.10 4.87
N THR A 47 -2.56 2.33 4.65
CA THR A 47 -2.04 3.53 3.99
C THR A 47 -1.19 3.13 2.79
N PHE A 48 -1.22 3.98 1.76
CA PHE A 48 -0.58 3.72 0.48
C PHE A 48 0.34 4.88 0.11
N GLY A 49 1.61 4.55 -0.13
CA GLY A 49 2.59 5.48 -0.67
C GLY A 49 2.80 5.27 -2.16
N TYR A 50 3.09 6.37 -2.85
CA TYR A 50 3.35 6.40 -4.29
C TYR A 50 4.69 7.06 -4.56
N ASP A 51 5.42 6.54 -5.55
CA ASP A 51 6.67 7.13 -6.02
C ASP A 51 6.43 8.40 -6.87
N ASN A 52 7.51 9.02 -7.32
CA ASN A 52 7.47 10.25 -8.12
C ASN A 52 6.77 10.07 -9.48
N ASP A 53 6.68 8.83 -9.98
CA ASP A 53 5.98 8.49 -11.22
C ASP A 53 4.49 8.17 -10.97
N GLY A 54 4.04 8.29 -9.71
CA GLY A 54 2.67 8.00 -9.28
C GLY A 54 2.36 6.51 -9.17
N GLN A 55 3.38 5.65 -9.16
CA GLN A 55 3.22 4.21 -9.00
C GLN A 55 3.25 3.83 -7.53
N LEU A 56 2.49 2.79 -7.16
CA LEU A 56 2.43 2.33 -5.77
C LEU A 56 3.81 1.82 -5.32
N SER A 57 4.36 2.43 -4.27
CA SER A 57 5.68 2.12 -3.73
C SER A 57 5.62 1.35 -2.42
N ASP A 58 4.61 1.62 -1.60
CA ASP A 58 4.48 1.01 -0.28
C ASP A 58 3.03 0.92 0.19
N ILE A 59 2.79 -0.08 1.03
CA ILE A 59 1.54 -0.32 1.72
C ILE A 59 1.91 -0.52 3.20
N ASN A 60 1.18 0.11 4.10
CA ASN A 60 1.33 -0.15 5.54
C ASN A 60 -0.04 -0.41 6.15
N SER A 61 -0.08 -1.28 7.15
CA SER A 61 -1.27 -1.60 7.94
C SER A 61 -1.07 -1.16 9.39
N SER A 62 -2.14 -0.71 10.05
CA SER A 62 -2.15 -0.45 11.50
C SER A 62 -1.84 -1.69 12.34
N THR A 63 -1.91 -2.90 11.76
CA THR A 63 -1.53 -4.17 12.42
C THR A 63 -0.04 -4.49 12.34
N GLY A 64 0.78 -3.59 11.79
CA GLY A 64 2.24 -3.74 11.70
C GLY A 64 2.73 -4.54 10.50
N TRP A 65 1.84 -4.84 9.56
CA TRP A 65 2.22 -5.35 8.24
C TRP A 65 2.68 -4.21 7.33
N SER A 66 3.66 -4.48 6.49
CA SER A 66 4.07 -3.56 5.44
C SER A 66 4.57 -4.28 4.21
N TRP A 67 4.31 -3.68 3.06
CA TRP A 67 4.74 -4.10 1.74
C TRP A 67 5.54 -2.97 1.13
N THR A 68 6.74 -3.25 0.65
CA THR A 68 7.59 -2.22 0.03
C THR A 68 8.08 -2.73 -1.32
N LYS A 69 7.83 -1.96 -2.38
CA LYS A 69 8.34 -2.27 -3.71
C LYS A 69 9.86 -2.05 -3.72
N VAL A 70 10.59 -3.04 -4.22
CA VAL A 70 12.06 -3.02 -4.30
C VAL A 70 12.48 -3.27 -5.73
N ARG A 71 13.36 -2.41 -6.23
CA ARG A 71 13.98 -2.51 -7.57
C ARG A 71 15.49 -2.50 -7.41
N THR A 72 16.10 -3.68 -7.55
CA THR A 72 17.55 -3.87 -7.44
C THR A 72 18.05 -4.78 -8.55
N PRO A 73 19.34 -4.70 -8.94
CA PRO A 73 19.89 -5.65 -9.91
C PRO A 73 19.67 -7.10 -9.45
N GLY A 74 18.87 -7.86 -10.19
CA GLY A 74 18.55 -9.26 -9.89
C GLY A 74 17.27 -9.49 -9.07
N PHE A 75 16.56 -8.44 -8.64
CA PHE A 75 15.24 -8.57 -8.03
C PHE A 75 14.38 -7.32 -8.25
N GLU A 76 13.20 -7.54 -8.83
CA GLU A 76 12.10 -6.57 -8.87
C GLU A 76 10.85 -7.25 -8.30
N GLY A 77 10.19 -6.57 -7.37
CA GLY A 77 9.02 -7.10 -6.68
C GLY A 77 8.76 -6.41 -5.35
N TRP A 78 8.23 -7.16 -4.40
CA TRP A 78 7.81 -6.68 -3.09
C TRP A 78 8.55 -7.38 -1.96
N VAL A 79 8.90 -6.60 -0.95
CA VAL A 79 9.26 -7.12 0.37
C VAL A 79 8.02 -7.04 1.23
N VAL A 80 7.53 -8.19 1.68
CA VAL A 80 6.44 -8.30 2.63
C VAL A 80 7.03 -8.57 4.00
N ARG A 81 6.57 -7.85 5.02
CA ARG A 81 7.03 -8.04 6.39
C ARG A 81 5.95 -7.75 7.42
N ASN A 82 6.07 -8.42 8.55
CA ASN A 82 5.39 -8.10 9.80
C ASN A 82 6.44 -8.07 10.94
N TYR A 83 6.00 -8.15 12.20
CA TYR A 83 6.91 -8.15 13.36
C TYR A 83 7.77 -9.41 13.50
N PHE A 84 7.37 -10.52 12.88
CA PHE A 84 7.96 -11.85 13.05
C PHE A 84 8.69 -12.34 11.80
N GLU A 85 8.16 -12.00 10.63
CA GLU A 85 8.53 -12.62 9.36
C GLU A 85 8.75 -11.57 8.28
N ARG A 86 9.57 -11.96 7.30
CA ARG A 86 9.85 -11.20 6.09
C ARG A 86 10.11 -12.16 4.94
N TRP A 87 9.52 -11.87 3.79
CA TRP A 87 9.81 -12.58 2.55
C TRP A 87 9.75 -11.65 1.35
N PHE A 88 10.05 -12.21 0.19
CA PHE A 88 10.14 -11.52 -1.09
C PHE A 88 9.13 -12.16 -2.04
N VAL A 89 8.41 -11.32 -2.77
CA VAL A 89 7.49 -11.72 -3.82
C VAL A 89 7.94 -11.02 -5.09
N SER A 90 8.43 -11.76 -6.07
CA SER A 90 8.88 -11.20 -7.33
C SER A 90 7.71 -10.61 -8.13
N GLU A 91 8.01 -9.68 -9.04
CA GLU A 91 7.00 -9.10 -9.93
C GLU A 91 6.34 -10.19 -10.81
N ASP A 92 7.06 -11.23 -11.21
CA ASP A 92 6.49 -12.38 -11.92
C ASP A 92 5.46 -13.17 -11.08
N GLU A 93 5.59 -13.15 -9.75
CA GLU A 93 4.68 -13.83 -8.82
C GLU A 93 3.42 -13.01 -8.52
N CYS A 94 3.57 -11.71 -8.27
CA CYS A 94 2.46 -10.82 -7.90
C CYS A 94 1.81 -10.07 -9.07
N ASP A 95 2.47 -10.01 -10.23
CA ASP A 95 2.13 -9.14 -11.36
C ASP A 95 1.87 -7.71 -10.88
N ALA A 96 0.68 -7.15 -11.12
CA ALA A 96 0.31 -5.83 -10.65
C ALA A 96 -0.41 -5.87 -9.29
N VAL A 97 -0.11 -4.87 -8.45
CA VAL A 97 -0.84 -4.56 -7.22
C VAL A 97 -1.70 -3.33 -7.44
N HIS A 98 -3.01 -3.48 -7.25
CA HIS A 98 -4.00 -2.43 -7.48
C HIS A 98 -4.65 -1.99 -6.19
N VAL A 99 -4.64 -0.68 -5.94
CA VAL A 99 -5.44 -0.04 -4.91
C VAL A 99 -6.70 0.53 -5.55
N THR A 100 -7.85 0.13 -5.03
CA THR A 100 -9.16 0.54 -5.52
C THR A 100 -10.04 0.99 -4.36
N GLU A 101 -11.22 1.53 -4.68
CA GLU A 101 -12.20 1.89 -3.65
C GLU A 101 -12.82 0.67 -2.94
N PHE A 102 -12.39 -0.54 -3.28
CA PHE A 102 -12.79 -1.81 -2.68
C PHE A 102 -11.64 -2.53 -1.96
N GLY A 103 -10.50 -1.85 -1.80
CA GLY A 103 -9.31 -2.40 -1.14
C GLY A 103 -8.12 -2.57 -2.08
N VAL A 104 -7.15 -3.35 -1.62
CA VAL A 104 -5.88 -3.59 -2.31
C VAL A 104 -5.76 -5.07 -2.67
N LYS A 105 -5.32 -5.36 -3.90
CA LYS A 105 -5.14 -6.74 -4.39
C LYS A 105 -3.95 -6.88 -5.32
N ALA A 106 -3.27 -8.01 -5.25
CA ALA A 106 -2.34 -8.47 -6.29
C ALA A 106 -3.10 -9.28 -7.36
N THR A 107 -2.54 -9.38 -8.56
CA THR A 107 -3.21 -10.02 -9.72
C THR A 107 -2.41 -11.16 -10.35
N GLY A 108 -1.19 -11.39 -9.87
CA GLY A 108 -0.31 -12.44 -10.37
C GLY A 108 -0.74 -13.85 -9.98
N ARG A 109 -0.01 -14.82 -10.52
CA ARG A 109 -0.31 -16.25 -10.35
C ARG A 109 -0.10 -16.76 -8.92
N GLN A 110 0.68 -16.03 -8.13
CA GLN A 110 0.96 -16.32 -6.73
C GLN A 110 0.66 -15.07 -5.88
N ALA A 111 -0.48 -14.42 -6.18
CA ALA A 111 -0.95 -13.24 -5.47
C ALA A 111 -1.19 -13.49 -3.97
N ASP A 112 -1.49 -14.73 -3.59
CA ASP A 112 -1.62 -15.19 -2.20
C ASP A 112 -0.33 -14.97 -1.40
N LYS A 113 0.85 -15.09 -2.02
CA LYS A 113 2.13 -14.79 -1.37
C LYS A 113 2.25 -13.34 -0.93
N MET A 114 1.42 -12.43 -1.44
CA MET A 114 1.43 -11.06 -0.96
C MET A 114 0.76 -10.93 0.41
N ASP A 115 -0.01 -11.89 0.92
CA ASP A 115 -0.75 -11.77 2.19
C ASP A 115 -1.53 -10.45 2.30
N LEU A 116 -1.98 -9.90 1.16
CA LEU A 116 -2.84 -8.74 1.16
C LEU A 116 -4.22 -9.17 1.68
N PRO A 117 -4.91 -8.31 2.44
CA PRO A 117 -6.22 -8.64 3.00
C PRO A 117 -7.19 -8.95 1.86
N GLU A 118 -7.67 -10.19 1.82
CA GLU A 118 -8.89 -10.48 1.08
C GLU A 118 -10.07 -9.91 1.86
N ARG A 119 -11.05 -9.42 1.11
CA ARG A 119 -12.32 -9.10 1.73
C ARG A 119 -12.94 -10.41 2.28
N PRO A 120 -13.43 -10.43 3.54
CA PRO A 120 -14.19 -11.55 4.09
C PRO A 120 -15.44 -11.89 3.28
#